data_AF-K2H290-F1
#
_entry.id   AF-K2H290-F1
#
_cell.length_a   1.000
_cell.length_b   1.000
_cell.length_c   1.000
_cell.angle_alpha   90.00
_cell.angle_beta   90.00
_cell.angle_gamma   90.00
#
_symmetry.space_group_name_H-M   'P 1'
#
loop_
_entity.id
_entity.type
_entity.pdbx_description
1 polymer ?
#
loop_
_entity_poly.entity_id
_entity_poly.type
_entity_poly.pdbx_seq_one_letter_code
_entity_poly.pdbx_strand_id
1 'polypeptide(L)'
;MHLPVFSPEVPEYKTLEELNPKTIFVGHNVVFDISMISKFWLKIEKYIDNLQIAKHLLQEEEEKFENSYRQEVLKYYLMEKWISFPEAKAHDAMGDVQIARVIFKHFFDLIGKRYDLNSNDAIISKMLELSGSPILLLKFNFGKYKWTTFEEVAWNDLSYIDWLYRNSQDENIRFTCGKYL
;
A
#
# COMPACT_ATOMS: atom_id res chain seq x y z
N MET A 1 11.93 32.87 13.68
CA MET A 1 12.19 31.42 13.81
C MET A 1 11.00 30.73 13.15
N HIS A 2 11.17 30.13 11.98
CA HIS A 2 10.09 29.37 11.35
C HIS A 2 9.82 28.16 12.24
N LEU A 3 8.64 28.13 12.87
CA LEU A 3 8.13 26.91 13.48
C LEU A 3 8.13 25.84 12.38
N PRO A 4 8.51 24.58 12.67
CA PRO A 4 8.29 23.51 11.72
C PRO A 4 6.80 23.52 11.32
N VAL A 5 6.52 23.21 10.05
CA VAL A 5 5.18 23.22 9.42
C VAL A 5 4.14 22.40 10.21
N PHE A 6 4.61 21.58 11.14
CA PHE A 6 3.85 20.79 12.07
C PHE A 6 4.17 21.28 13.50
N SER A 7 3.49 22.33 13.97
CA SER A 7 3.45 22.74 15.38
C SER A 7 2.07 22.39 15.96
N PRO A 8 1.92 22.00 17.24
CA PRO A 8 0.62 21.82 17.88
C PRO A 8 -0.30 23.06 17.82
N GLU A 9 0.26 24.21 17.45
CA GLU A 9 -0.45 25.48 17.31
C GLU A 9 -1.10 25.69 15.93
N VAL A 10 -0.87 24.84 14.92
CA VAL A 10 -1.57 24.96 13.64
C VAL A 10 -3.00 24.40 13.72
N PRO A 11 -4.05 25.09 13.22
CA PRO A 11 -5.45 24.64 13.30
C PRO A 11 -5.72 23.22 12.75
N GLU A 12 -4.95 22.80 11.74
CA GLU A 12 -5.01 21.48 11.12
C GLU A 12 -4.67 20.36 12.12
N TYR A 13 -3.84 20.65 13.14
CA TYR A 13 -3.55 19.76 14.26
C TYR A 13 -4.83 19.27 14.93
N LYS A 14 -5.66 20.20 15.38
CA LYS A 14 -6.85 19.91 16.21
C LYS A 14 -7.85 19.11 15.40
N THR A 15 -8.01 19.48 14.14
CA THR A 15 -8.85 18.75 13.19
C THR A 15 -8.42 17.29 13.07
N LEU A 16 -7.13 17.01 12.88
CA LEU A 16 -6.63 15.63 12.76
C LEU A 16 -6.77 14.84 14.06
N GLU A 17 -6.49 15.46 15.20
CA GLU A 17 -6.64 14.83 16.52
C GLU A 17 -8.11 14.46 16.82
N GLU A 18 -9.06 15.34 16.49
CA GLU A 18 -10.49 15.11 16.66
C GLU A 18 -11.05 14.03 15.72
N LEU A 19 -10.51 13.93 14.50
CA LEU A 19 -10.94 12.97 13.49
C LEU A 19 -10.36 11.57 13.74
N ASN A 20 -9.11 11.47 14.22
CA ASN A 20 -8.39 10.20 14.35
C ASN A 20 -9.18 9.05 15.02
N PRO A 21 -9.85 9.24 16.17
CA PRO A 21 -10.61 8.14 16.78
C PRO A 21 -11.90 7.78 16.04
N LYS A 22 -12.36 8.63 15.11
CA LYS A 22 -13.67 8.53 14.43
C LYS A 22 -13.56 8.13 12.97
N THR A 23 -12.36 8.16 12.38
CA THR A 23 -12.15 7.96 10.95
C THR A 23 -11.13 6.87 10.68
N ILE A 24 -11.13 6.41 9.43
CA ILE A 24 -10.06 5.60 8.85
C ILE A 24 -9.35 6.52 7.86
N PHE A 25 -8.04 6.67 8.00
CA PHE A 25 -7.26 7.45 7.04
C PHE A 25 -7.04 6.63 5.78
N VAL A 26 -7.15 7.26 4.63
CA VAL A 26 -6.97 6.57 3.35
C VAL A 26 -5.93 7.33 2.55
N GLY A 27 -4.95 6.61 2.02
CA GLY A 27 -3.91 7.19 1.18
C GLY A 27 -3.29 6.18 0.25
N HIS A 28 -2.25 6.61 -0.45
CA HIS A 28 -1.40 5.73 -1.25
C HIS A 28 0.01 5.82 -0.69
N ASN A 29 0.57 4.70 -0.23
CA ASN A 29 1.79 4.65 0.58
C ASN A 29 1.64 5.42 1.92
N VAL A 30 0.46 5.34 2.53
CA VAL A 30 0.07 6.17 3.69
C VAL A 30 0.94 5.93 4.93
N VAL A 31 1.60 4.76 5.00
CA VAL A 31 2.57 4.46 6.07
C VAL A 31 3.69 5.50 6.10
N PHE A 32 4.11 6.04 4.95
CA PHE A 32 5.09 7.12 4.90
C PHE A 32 4.58 8.38 5.59
N ASP A 33 3.39 8.86 5.23
CA ASP A 33 2.76 10.04 5.84
C ASP A 33 2.53 9.84 7.35
N ILE A 34 2.01 8.67 7.74
CA ILE A 34 1.80 8.30 9.14
C ILE A 34 3.12 8.29 9.91
N SER A 35 4.20 7.77 9.32
CA SER A 35 5.52 7.78 9.97
C SER A 35 6.05 9.20 10.20
N MET A 36 5.74 10.12 9.26
CA MET A 36 6.10 11.53 9.41
C MET A 36 5.26 12.21 10.49
N ILE A 37 3.95 11.97 10.53
CA ILE A 37 3.04 12.50 11.56
C ILE A 37 3.41 11.95 12.96
N SER A 38 3.74 10.66 13.04
CA SER A 38 4.05 9.97 14.30
C SER A 38 5.38 10.40 14.92
N LYS A 39 6.34 10.90 14.12
CA LYS A 39 7.59 11.52 14.64
C LYS A 39 7.32 12.74 15.50
N PHE A 40 6.19 13.39 15.30
CA PHE A 40 5.83 14.56 16.07
C PHE A 40 4.93 14.20 17.26
N TRP A 41 3.66 13.82 17.04
CA TRP A 41 2.73 13.65 18.18
C TRP A 41 1.47 12.81 17.95
N LEU A 42 1.05 12.52 16.72
CA LEU A 42 -0.22 11.82 16.48
C LEU A 42 0.03 10.39 16.01
N LYS A 43 -0.42 9.42 16.82
CA LYS A 43 -0.42 8.01 16.43
C LYS A 43 -1.69 7.72 15.65
N ILE A 44 -1.55 7.46 14.36
CA ILE A 44 -2.63 7.00 13.49
C ILE A 44 -2.57 5.47 13.42
N GLU A 45 -3.59 4.80 13.95
CA GLU A 45 -3.63 3.33 14.02
C GLU A 45 -4.54 2.72 12.94
N LYS A 46 -5.53 3.47 12.44
CA LYS A 46 -6.50 2.99 11.46
C LYS A 46 -6.29 3.66 10.12
N TYR A 47 -5.75 2.90 9.18
CA TYR A 47 -5.51 3.38 7.83
C TYR A 47 -5.75 2.32 6.77
N ILE A 48 -6.06 2.78 5.56
CA ILE A 48 -6.12 1.98 4.35
C ILE A 48 -5.04 2.51 3.39
N ASP A 49 -4.18 1.59 2.95
CA ASP A 49 -3.12 1.88 2.02
C ASP A 49 -3.43 1.30 0.65
N ASN A 50 -3.77 2.17 -0.30
CA ASN A 50 -4.01 1.79 -1.69
C ASN A 50 -2.80 1.11 -2.33
N LEU A 51 -1.56 1.42 -1.92
CA LEU A 51 -0.37 0.77 -2.44
C LEU A 51 -0.33 -0.70 -2.05
N GLN A 52 -0.55 -1.01 -0.76
CA GLN A 52 -0.60 -2.39 -0.27
C GLN A 52 -1.75 -3.15 -0.93
N ILE A 53 -2.93 -2.55 -1.01
CA ILE A 53 -4.07 -3.16 -1.69
C ILE A 53 -3.77 -3.45 -3.16
N ALA A 54 -3.15 -2.52 -3.89
CA ALA A 54 -2.76 -2.72 -5.28
C ALA A 54 -1.83 -3.94 -5.41
N LYS A 55 -0.83 -4.03 -4.54
CA LYS A 55 0.11 -5.15 -4.48
C LYS A 55 -0.52 -6.48 -4.06
N HIS A 56 -1.71 -6.50 -3.48
CA HIS A 56 -2.47 -7.73 -3.25
C HIS A 56 -3.37 -8.09 -4.43
N LEU A 57 -4.04 -7.10 -5.03
CA LEU A 57 -5.03 -7.34 -6.07
C LEU A 57 -4.42 -7.54 -7.45
N LEU A 58 -3.26 -6.94 -7.72
CA LEU A 58 -2.68 -6.83 -9.05
C LEU A 58 -1.32 -7.54 -9.16
N GLN A 59 -1.09 -8.58 -8.35
CA GLN A 59 0.16 -9.36 -8.34
C GLN A 59 0.44 -10.01 -9.69
N GLU A 60 -0.58 -10.55 -10.34
CA GLU A 60 -0.49 -11.19 -11.65
C GLU A 60 -0.08 -10.20 -12.76
N GLU A 61 -0.22 -8.90 -12.51
CA GLU A 61 0.13 -7.82 -13.44
C GLU A 61 1.34 -7.01 -12.94
N GLU A 62 2.13 -7.52 -12.00
CA GLU A 62 3.25 -6.81 -11.35
C GLU A 62 4.24 -6.21 -12.35
N GLU A 63 4.51 -6.89 -13.47
CA GLU A 63 5.42 -6.43 -14.51
C GLU A 63 4.99 -5.08 -15.12
N LYS A 64 3.68 -4.76 -15.13
CA LYS A 64 3.16 -3.48 -15.61
C LYS A 64 3.48 -2.31 -14.69
N PHE A 65 3.90 -2.58 -13.45
CA PHE A 65 4.10 -1.56 -12.42
C PHE A 65 5.58 -1.34 -12.07
N GLU A 66 6.50 -2.05 -12.74
CA GLU A 66 7.94 -2.03 -12.45
C GLU A 66 8.23 -2.25 -10.94
N ASN A 67 7.43 -3.11 -10.29
CA ASN A 67 7.44 -3.38 -8.85
C ASN A 67 7.21 -2.14 -7.95
N SER A 68 6.81 -1.00 -8.52
CA SER A 68 6.68 0.27 -7.82
C SER A 68 5.25 0.56 -7.36
N TYR A 69 4.27 0.21 -8.20
CA TYR A 69 2.86 0.54 -8.00
C TYR A 69 2.62 2.01 -7.64
N ARG A 70 3.49 2.93 -8.10
CA ARG A 70 3.36 4.37 -7.80
C ARG A 70 1.97 4.87 -8.20
N GLN A 71 1.45 5.81 -7.43
CA GLN A 71 0.11 6.37 -7.63
C GLN A 71 -0.17 6.81 -9.07
N GLU A 72 0.79 7.49 -9.71
CA GLU A 72 0.67 7.93 -11.10
C GLU A 72 0.60 6.75 -12.08
N VAL A 73 1.43 5.73 -11.88
CA VAL A 73 1.42 4.51 -12.70
C VAL A 73 0.08 3.78 -12.55
N LEU A 74 -0.42 3.64 -11.32
CA LEU A 74 -1.74 3.08 -11.06
C LEU A 74 -2.86 3.89 -11.71
N LYS A 75 -2.79 5.22 -11.66
CA LYS A 75 -3.75 6.09 -12.33
C LYS A 75 -3.79 5.78 -13.83
N TYR A 76 -2.64 5.76 -14.52
CA TYR A 76 -2.60 5.47 -15.95
C TYR A 76 -3.12 4.07 -16.27
N TYR A 77 -2.71 3.07 -15.50
CA TYR A 77 -3.20 1.70 -15.64
C TYR A 77 -4.73 1.59 -15.48
N LEU A 78 -5.31 2.31 -14.52
CA LEU A 78 -6.77 2.33 -14.32
C LEU A 78 -7.49 3.14 -15.41
N MET A 79 -6.87 4.18 -15.97
CA MET A 79 -7.41 4.90 -17.13
C MET A 79 -7.51 3.99 -18.36
N GLU A 80 -6.53 3.11 -18.59
CA GLU A 80 -6.60 2.08 -19.64
C GLU A 80 -7.77 1.09 -19.43
N LYS A 81 -8.22 0.93 -18.18
CA LYS A 81 -9.43 0.17 -17.81
C LYS A 81 -10.70 1.04 -17.74
N TRP A 82 -10.69 2.19 -18.41
CA TRP A 82 -11.84 3.08 -18.53
C TRP A 82 -12.29 3.74 -17.22
N ILE A 83 -11.41 3.83 -16.21
CA ILE A 83 -11.66 4.58 -14.99
C ILE A 83 -11.32 6.05 -15.21
N SER A 84 -12.29 6.94 -15.02
CA SER A 84 -12.08 8.38 -15.15
C SER A 84 -11.48 9.00 -13.89
N PHE A 85 -10.48 9.86 -14.08
CA PHE A 85 -9.86 10.65 -13.02
C PHE A 85 -10.12 12.15 -13.25
N PRO A 86 -10.20 12.96 -12.18
CA PRO A 86 -10.27 14.40 -12.32
C PRO A 86 -9.00 14.97 -12.95
N GLU A 87 -9.12 16.13 -13.59
CA GLU A 87 -7.96 16.95 -13.95
C GLU A 87 -7.30 17.48 -12.67
N ALA A 88 -6.27 16.78 -12.23
CA ALA A 88 -5.43 17.18 -11.12
C ALA A 88 -4.13 17.77 -11.66
N LYS A 89 -3.71 18.91 -11.09
CA LYS A 89 -2.33 19.38 -11.29
C LYS A 89 -1.41 18.35 -10.65
N ALA A 90 -0.40 17.91 -11.39
CA ALA A 90 0.62 17.03 -10.85
C ALA A 90 1.30 17.68 -9.63
N HIS A 91 1.50 16.90 -8.57
CA HIS A 91 2.20 17.29 -7.33
C HIS A 91 1.52 18.40 -6.49
N ASP A 92 0.21 18.60 -6.64
CA ASP A 92 -0.60 19.30 -5.64
C ASP A 92 -1.21 18.28 -4.67
N ALA A 93 -1.06 18.51 -3.36
CA ALA A 93 -1.54 17.59 -2.32
C ALA A 93 -3.04 17.27 -2.46
N MET A 94 -3.83 18.27 -2.89
CA MET A 94 -5.26 18.05 -3.17
C MET A 94 -5.48 17.15 -4.38
N GLY A 95 -4.68 17.31 -5.44
CA GLY A 95 -4.71 16.46 -6.62
C GLY A 95 -4.39 15.00 -6.28
N ASP A 96 -3.36 14.78 -5.47
CA ASP A 96 -2.98 13.44 -5.03
C ASP A 96 -4.08 12.79 -4.17
N VAL A 97 -4.71 13.53 -3.27
CA VAL A 97 -5.87 13.04 -2.49
C VAL A 97 -7.04 12.68 -3.41
N GLN A 98 -7.33 13.49 -4.42
CA GLN A 98 -8.41 13.22 -5.37
C GLN A 98 -8.16 11.94 -6.20
N ILE A 99 -6.93 11.73 -6.66
CA ILE A 99 -6.51 10.52 -7.37
C ILE A 99 -6.61 9.31 -6.43
N ALA A 100 -6.07 9.40 -5.20
CA ALA A 100 -6.12 8.33 -4.22
C ALA A 100 -7.57 7.93 -3.87
N ARG A 101 -8.49 8.89 -3.81
CA ARG A 101 -9.92 8.63 -3.59
C ARG A 101 -10.56 7.84 -4.73
N VAL A 102 -10.19 8.10 -5.99
CA VAL A 102 -10.70 7.33 -7.14
C VAL A 102 -10.15 5.89 -7.11
N ILE A 103 -8.85 5.73 -6.84
CA ILE A 103 -8.21 4.41 -6.67
C ILE A 103 -8.90 3.63 -5.54
N PHE A 104 -9.12 4.27 -4.38
CA PHE A 104 -9.80 3.66 -3.25
C PHE A 104 -11.19 3.13 -3.62
N LYS A 105 -12.01 3.94 -4.30
CA LYS A 105 -13.35 3.53 -4.74
C LYS A 105 -13.29 2.33 -5.69
N HIS A 106 -12.37 2.36 -6.65
CA HIS A 106 -12.18 1.25 -7.57
C HIS A 106 -11.79 -0.05 -6.83
N PHE A 107 -10.85 0.03 -5.88
CA PHE A 107 -10.44 -1.13 -5.10
C PHE A 107 -11.51 -1.61 -4.12
N PHE A 108 -12.31 -0.71 -3.57
CA PHE A 108 -13.48 -1.07 -2.76
C PHE A 108 -14.44 -1.96 -3.56
N ASP A 109 -14.81 -1.54 -4.78
CA ASP A 109 -15.69 -2.32 -5.66
C ASP A 109 -15.04 -3.64 -6.09
N LEU A 110 -13.75 -3.62 -6.41
CA LEU A 110 -13.00 -4.80 -6.84
C LEU A 110 -12.89 -5.83 -5.71
N ILE A 111 -12.63 -5.40 -4.47
CA ILE A 111 -12.58 -6.27 -3.29
C ILE A 111 -13.97 -6.86 -3.01
N GLY A 112 -15.03 -6.05 -3.06
CA GLY A 112 -16.41 -6.52 -2.91
C GLY A 112 -16.71 -7.69 -3.84
N LYS A 113 -16.35 -7.55 -5.12
CA LYS A 113 -16.52 -8.60 -6.13
C LYS A 113 -15.60 -9.80 -5.93
N ARG A 114 -14.29 -9.57 -5.70
CA ARG A 114 -13.27 -10.64 -5.63
C ARG A 114 -13.46 -11.57 -4.43
N TYR A 115 -13.94 -11.03 -3.32
CA TYR A 115 -14.12 -11.76 -2.07
C TYR A 115 -15.60 -12.05 -1.73
N ASP A 116 -16.52 -11.80 -2.67
CA ASP A 116 -17.98 -12.00 -2.51
C ASP A 116 -18.54 -11.35 -1.23
N LEU A 117 -18.17 -10.08 -1.01
CA LEU A 117 -18.55 -9.32 0.17
C LEU A 117 -19.73 -8.40 -0.12
N ASN A 118 -20.80 -8.56 0.66
CA ASN A 118 -22.09 -7.91 0.41
C ASN A 118 -22.41 -6.72 1.34
N SER A 119 -21.46 -6.25 2.15
CA SER A 119 -21.64 -5.07 3.01
C SER A 119 -20.41 -4.17 3.01
N ASN A 120 -20.64 -2.87 3.18
CA ASN A 120 -19.56 -1.88 3.23
C ASN A 120 -18.57 -2.19 4.37
N ASP A 121 -19.06 -2.57 5.55
CA ASP A 121 -18.21 -2.86 6.71
C ASP A 121 -17.31 -4.08 6.46
N ALA A 122 -17.81 -5.11 5.76
CA ALA A 122 -17.00 -6.26 5.40
C ALA A 122 -15.90 -5.89 4.40
N ILE A 123 -16.22 -5.06 3.40
CA ILE A 123 -15.25 -4.59 2.40
C ILE A 123 -14.18 -3.72 3.07
N ILE A 124 -14.58 -2.76 3.91
CA ILE A 124 -13.64 -1.92 4.68
C ILE A 124 -12.76 -2.78 5.59
N SER A 125 -13.33 -3.77 6.28
CA SER A 125 -12.56 -4.69 7.13
C SER A 125 -11.52 -5.46 6.32
N LYS A 126 -11.88 -5.94 5.12
CA LYS A 126 -10.92 -6.59 4.22
C LYS A 126 -9.85 -5.61 3.71
N MET A 127 -10.20 -4.35 3.42
CA MET A 127 -9.23 -3.33 3.02
C MET A 127 -8.23 -3.01 4.14
N LEU A 128 -8.69 -2.93 5.39
CA LEU A 128 -7.83 -2.77 6.57
C LEU A 128 -6.88 -3.97 6.73
N GLU A 129 -7.40 -5.19 6.61
CA GLU A 129 -6.61 -6.42 6.65
C GLU A 129 -5.51 -6.42 5.58
N LEU A 130 -5.85 -6.15 4.32
CA LEU A 130 -4.88 -6.11 3.22
C LEU A 130 -3.87 -4.98 3.37
N SER A 131 -4.26 -3.85 3.97
CA SER A 131 -3.34 -2.73 4.22
C SER A 131 -2.26 -3.06 5.26
N GLY A 132 -2.57 -3.93 6.22
CA GLY A 132 -1.66 -4.38 7.27
C GLY A 132 -1.01 -5.74 7.03
N SER A 133 -1.32 -6.41 5.92
CA SER A 133 -0.79 -7.75 5.63
C SER A 133 0.52 -7.68 4.83
N PRO A 134 1.44 -8.63 5.04
CA PRO A 134 2.61 -8.75 4.18
C PRO A 134 2.21 -9.15 2.75
N ILE A 135 2.94 -8.63 1.77
CA ILE A 135 2.74 -8.89 0.35
C ILE A 135 3.59 -10.08 -0.12
N LEU A 136 3.05 -10.82 -1.09
CA LEU A 136 3.82 -11.83 -1.82
C LEU A 136 4.71 -11.12 -2.85
N LEU A 137 6.00 -11.43 -2.86
CA LEU A 137 6.97 -10.88 -3.81
C LEU A 137 7.19 -11.88 -4.96
N LEU A 138 7.02 -11.45 -6.21
CA LEU A 138 7.25 -12.32 -7.36
C LEU A 138 8.74 -12.53 -7.62
N LYS A 139 9.51 -11.43 -7.68
CA LYS A 139 10.93 -11.43 -8.07
C LYS A 139 11.81 -10.83 -6.99
N PHE A 140 13.03 -11.34 -6.88
CA PHE A 140 14.08 -10.69 -6.12
C PHE A 140 14.47 -9.38 -6.79
N ASN A 141 14.61 -8.30 -6.02
CA ASN A 141 15.22 -7.04 -6.48
C ASN A 141 16.60 -6.79 -5.84
N PHE A 142 17.13 -7.78 -5.09
CA PHE A 142 18.42 -7.73 -4.40
C PHE A 142 19.19 -9.06 -4.49
N GLY A 143 20.45 -9.04 -4.06
CA GLY A 143 21.24 -10.24 -3.80
C GLY A 143 21.63 -11.07 -5.04
N LYS A 144 22.03 -12.32 -4.78
CA LYS A 144 22.54 -13.27 -5.79
C LYS A 144 21.54 -13.55 -6.91
N TYR A 145 20.26 -13.66 -6.56
CA TYR A 145 19.17 -14.06 -7.47
C TYR A 145 18.36 -12.88 -7.99
N LYS A 146 18.96 -11.69 -8.06
CA LYS A 146 18.28 -10.47 -8.52
C LYS A 146 17.63 -10.71 -9.90
N TRP A 147 16.36 -10.32 -10.00
CA TRP A 147 15.45 -10.47 -11.15
C TRP A 147 14.94 -11.88 -11.45
N THR A 148 15.36 -12.88 -10.66
CA THR A 148 14.79 -14.24 -10.69
C THR A 148 13.54 -14.31 -9.81
N THR A 149 12.59 -15.20 -10.12
CA THR A 149 11.39 -15.35 -9.27
C THR A 149 11.69 -16.10 -7.98
N PHE A 150 10.91 -15.83 -6.92
CA PHE A 150 11.01 -16.62 -5.68
C PHE A 150 10.69 -18.10 -5.93
N GLU A 151 9.74 -18.38 -6.82
CA GLU A 151 9.38 -19.74 -7.24
C GLU A 151 10.55 -20.47 -7.93
N GLU A 152 11.21 -19.83 -8.89
CA GLU A 152 12.38 -20.40 -9.57
C GLU A 152 13.52 -20.69 -8.59
N VAL A 153 13.78 -19.78 -7.65
CA VAL A 153 14.83 -19.99 -6.64
C VAL A 153 14.43 -21.08 -5.65
N ALA A 154 13.16 -21.18 -5.24
CA ALA A 154 12.69 -22.27 -4.39
C ALA A 154 12.86 -23.63 -5.06
N TRP A 155 12.63 -23.71 -6.37
CA TRP A 155 12.83 -24.93 -7.14
C TRP A 155 14.31 -25.32 -7.28
N ASN A 156 15.20 -24.34 -7.47
CA ASN A 156 16.62 -24.60 -7.79
C ASN A 156 17.57 -24.54 -6.57
N ASP A 157 17.22 -23.80 -5.52
CA ASP A 157 18.05 -23.56 -4.33
C ASP A 157 17.17 -23.29 -3.09
N LEU A 158 16.46 -24.33 -2.65
CA LEU A 158 15.61 -24.28 -1.45
C LEU A 158 16.39 -23.91 -0.18
N SER A 159 17.68 -24.24 -0.12
CA SER A 159 18.56 -23.89 1.02
C SER A 159 18.74 -22.37 1.15
N TYR A 160 18.85 -21.66 0.01
CA TYR A 160 18.86 -20.20 0.04
C TYR A 160 17.53 -19.61 0.52
N ILE A 161 16.39 -20.20 0.14
CA ILE A 161 15.07 -19.76 0.62
C ILE A 161 14.94 -19.95 2.14
N ASP A 162 15.34 -21.10 2.70
CA ASP A 162 15.33 -21.33 4.15
C ASP A 162 16.28 -20.36 4.89
N TRP A 163 17.49 -20.16 4.36
CA TRP A 163 18.42 -19.18 4.91
C TRP A 163 17.81 -17.77 4.92
N LEU A 164 17.21 -17.34 3.81
CA LEU A 164 16.61 -16.02 3.71
C LEU A 164 15.39 -15.85 4.62
N TYR A 165 14.55 -16.87 4.74
CA TYR A 165 13.42 -16.90 5.68
C TYR A 165 13.85 -16.66 7.14
N ARG A 166 14.96 -17.27 7.56
CA ARG A 166 15.47 -17.17 8.94
C ARG A 166 16.21 -15.86 9.22
N ASN A 167 16.84 -15.26 8.20
CA ASN A 167 17.77 -14.15 8.39
C ASN A 167 17.21 -12.79 7.94
N SER A 168 16.15 -12.75 7.13
CA SER A 168 15.55 -11.49 6.69
C SER A 168 14.78 -10.80 7.82
N GLN A 169 14.96 -9.49 7.95
CA GLN A 169 14.13 -8.63 8.81
C GLN A 169 12.91 -8.07 8.07
N ASP A 170 12.86 -8.20 6.75
CA ASP A 170 11.72 -7.76 5.93
C ASP A 170 10.61 -8.81 6.01
N GLU A 171 9.44 -8.38 6.49
CA GLU A 171 8.27 -9.23 6.67
C GLU A 171 7.74 -9.79 5.34
N ASN A 172 7.79 -9.02 4.25
CA ASN A 172 7.34 -9.48 2.93
C ASN A 172 8.25 -10.56 2.37
N ILE A 173 9.57 -10.41 2.57
CA ILE A 173 10.54 -11.45 2.20
C ILE A 173 10.25 -12.73 3.00
N ARG A 174 10.08 -12.62 4.33
CA ARG A 174 9.79 -13.78 5.19
C ARG A 174 8.47 -14.44 4.82
N PHE A 175 7.42 -13.66 4.63
CA PHE A 175 6.12 -14.15 4.20
C PHE A 175 6.21 -14.90 2.87
N THR A 176 6.92 -14.33 1.90
CA THR A 176 7.12 -14.93 0.58
C THR A 176 7.91 -16.23 0.66
N CYS A 177 9.07 -16.23 1.32
CA CYS A 177 9.86 -17.46 1.50
C CYS A 177 9.06 -18.56 2.20
N GLY A 178 8.27 -18.21 3.22
CA GLY A 178 7.42 -19.17 3.94
C GLY A 178 6.28 -19.79 3.12
N LYS A 179 5.99 -19.30 1.91
CA LYS A 179 5.05 -19.96 0.98
C LYS A 179 5.68 -21.13 0.22
N TYR A 180 7.01 -21.19 0.18
CA TYR A 180 7.77 -22.20 -0.56
C TYR A 180 8.51 -23.21 0.35
N LEU A 181 8.43 -23.03 1.67
CA LEU A 181 8.98 -23.92 2.71
C LEU A 181 7.86 -24.72 3.37
#